data_AF-A0A2V7HNY3-F1
#
_entry.id   AF-A0A2V7HNY3-F1
#
_cell.length_a   1.000
_cell.length_b   1.000
_cell.length_c   1.000
_cell.angle_alpha   90.00
_cell.angle_beta   90.00
_cell.angle_gamma   90.00
#
_symmetry.space_group_name_H-M   'P 1'
#
loop_
_entity.id
_entity.type
_entity.pdbx_description
1 polymer ?
#
loop_
_entity_poly.entity_id
_entity_poly.type
_entity_poly.pdbx_seq_one_letter_code
_entity_poly.pdbx_strand_id
1 'polypeptide(L)'
;MKVSSGNGVALVIRPSAVTGLLTNVSLSGKFGDAITTGLAQAAIQFSVTVTPLSGQAAPRVIPGAPVTYDDRFTQISTNLFGLLAACTDLVPCTFDFNETTLSAHSYDFVVTGLSSGNYGILVSWAPTTNFTAPSKAMACVGPVVVTTEQVKMFNQSIGIAF
;
A
#
# COMPACT_ATOMS: atom_id res chain seq x y z
N MET A 1 17.31 -14.59 -11.31
CA MET A 1 16.62 -14.79 -12.59
C MET A 1 17.60 -14.66 -13.74
N LYS A 2 17.60 -15.61 -14.68
CA LYS A 2 18.37 -15.52 -15.92
C LYS A 2 17.56 -14.73 -16.95
N VAL A 3 18.15 -13.67 -17.48
CA VAL A 3 17.63 -12.90 -18.62
C VAL A 3 18.35 -13.37 -19.87
N SER A 4 17.58 -13.81 -20.87
CA SER A 4 18.13 -14.21 -22.17
C SER A 4 18.40 -13.01 -23.06
N SER A 5 19.34 -13.16 -23.99
CA SER A 5 19.71 -12.12 -24.95
C SER A 5 18.54 -11.79 -25.89
N GLY A 6 18.25 -10.51 -26.06
CA GLY A 6 17.27 -10.02 -27.02
C GLY A 6 17.13 -8.50 -26.93
N ASN A 7 16.73 -7.87 -28.04
CA ASN A 7 16.41 -6.44 -28.02
C ASN A 7 15.04 -6.20 -27.38
N GLY A 8 14.95 -5.16 -26.53
CA GLY A 8 13.70 -4.74 -25.90
C GLY A 8 13.20 -5.68 -24.80
N VAL A 9 14.11 -6.37 -24.09
CA VAL A 9 13.72 -7.27 -22.99
C VAL A 9 13.38 -6.46 -21.73
N ALA A 10 12.29 -6.85 -21.07
CA ALA A 10 11.88 -6.38 -19.76
C ALA A 10 11.56 -7.56 -18.84
N LEU A 11 11.55 -7.32 -17.53
CA LEU A 11 10.93 -8.25 -16.57
C LEU A 11 9.64 -7.64 -16.03
N VAL A 12 8.62 -8.46 -15.90
CA VAL A 12 7.44 -8.15 -15.09
C VAL A 12 7.55 -8.96 -13.81
N ILE A 13 7.64 -8.25 -12.68
CA ILE A 13 7.77 -8.82 -11.35
C ILE A 13 6.48 -8.52 -10.61
N ARG A 14 5.73 -9.57 -10.27
CA ARG A 14 4.46 -9.46 -9.54
C ARG A 14 4.58 -10.15 -8.19
N PRO A 15 4.85 -9.39 -7.12
CA PRO A 15 4.52 -9.84 -5.78
C PRO A 15 2.99 -9.95 -5.65
N SER A 16 2.53 -11.01 -4.99
CA SER A 16 1.16 -11.13 -4.52
C SER A 16 1.22 -11.57 -3.07
N ALA A 17 0.52 -10.86 -2.21
CA ALA A 17 0.64 -11.02 -0.78
C ALA A 17 -0.72 -10.99 -0.10
N VAL A 18 -0.88 -11.84 0.91
CA VAL A 18 -1.96 -11.69 1.88
C VAL A 18 -1.57 -10.57 2.83
N THR A 19 -2.43 -9.56 2.95
CA THR A 19 -2.23 -8.40 3.82
C THR A 19 -3.27 -8.39 4.94
N GLY A 20 -2.87 -7.89 6.11
CA GLY A 20 -3.76 -7.71 7.25
C GLY A 20 -3.54 -6.36 7.90
N LEU A 21 -4.62 -5.63 8.13
CA LEU A 21 -4.61 -4.32 8.77
C LEU A 21 -5.48 -4.34 10.03
N LEU A 22 -5.00 -3.67 11.08
CA LEU A 22 -5.74 -3.35 12.30
C LEU A 22 -5.73 -1.84 12.49
N THR A 23 -6.91 -1.23 12.56
CA THR A 23 -7.12 0.14 12.99
C THR A 23 -8.09 0.07 14.15
N ASN A 24 -7.64 0.55 15.31
CA ASN A 24 -8.45 0.64 16.51
C ASN A 24 -8.53 2.12 16.85
N VAL A 25 -9.68 2.73 16.58
CA VAL A 25 -9.94 4.10 17.00
C VAL A 25 -10.58 4.06 18.37
N SER A 26 -9.91 4.68 19.33
CA SER A 26 -10.39 4.80 20.70
C SER A 26 -10.65 6.27 21.00
N LEU A 27 -11.86 6.55 21.46
CA LEU A 27 -12.26 7.88 21.93
C LEU A 27 -12.52 7.82 23.43
N SER A 28 -12.12 8.88 24.11
CA SER A 28 -12.48 9.13 25.50
C SER A 28 -12.79 10.60 25.64
N GLY A 29 -13.93 10.90 26.27
CA GLY A 29 -14.30 12.27 26.63
C GLY A 29 -15.08 12.28 27.94
N LYS A 30 -15.22 13.46 28.51
CA LYS A 30 -15.96 13.75 29.73
C LYS A 30 -17.13 14.69 29.41
N PHE A 31 -18.09 14.75 30.33
CA PHE A 31 -19.17 15.72 30.26
C PHE A 31 -18.62 17.16 30.16
N GLY A 32 -19.11 17.92 29.18
CA GLY A 32 -18.63 19.27 28.87
C GLY A 32 -17.44 19.34 27.91
N ASP A 33 -16.90 18.21 27.44
CA ASP A 33 -15.88 18.20 26.40
C ASP A 33 -16.46 18.67 25.05
N ALA A 34 -15.62 19.31 24.24
CA ALA A 34 -15.95 19.64 22.86
C ALA A 34 -15.94 18.38 21.95
N ILE A 35 -15.94 18.58 20.64
CA ILE A 35 -15.81 17.48 19.66
C ILE A 35 -14.51 16.71 19.94
N THR A 36 -14.64 15.40 20.13
CA THR A 36 -13.53 14.46 20.31
C THR A 36 -13.33 13.69 19.01
N THR A 37 -12.11 13.74 18.48
CA THR A 37 -11.72 13.04 17.25
C THR A 37 -10.57 12.09 17.51
N GLY A 38 -10.68 10.88 16.97
CA GLY A 38 -9.65 9.84 17.01
C GLY A 38 -9.44 9.29 15.62
N LEU A 39 -8.20 8.93 15.31
CA LEU A 39 -7.83 8.38 14.02
C LEU A 39 -6.81 7.26 14.17
N ALA A 40 -6.89 6.30 13.25
CA ALA A 40 -5.91 5.26 13.07
C ALA A 40 -5.83 4.90 11.58
N GLN A 41 -4.62 4.81 11.06
CA GLN A 41 -4.29 4.39 9.71
C GLN A 41 -3.25 3.28 9.78
N ALA A 42 -3.48 2.21 9.02
CA ALA A 42 -2.54 1.13 8.80
C ALA A 42 -2.43 0.88 7.30
N ALA A 43 -1.22 0.78 6.78
CA ALA A 43 -0.95 0.49 5.38
C ALA A 43 0.25 -0.45 5.25
N ILE A 44 0.34 -1.09 4.09
CA ILE A 44 1.43 -1.98 3.68
C ILE A 44 1.90 -1.53 2.31
N GLN A 45 3.19 -1.28 2.20
CA GLN A 45 3.84 -0.91 0.95
C GLN A 45 4.83 -1.98 0.54
N PHE A 46 4.89 -2.28 -0.76
CA PHE A 46 5.84 -3.21 -1.37
C PHE A 46 6.80 -2.48 -2.30
N SER A 47 8.05 -2.94 -2.31
CA SER A 47 9.10 -2.45 -3.20
C SER A 47 9.82 -3.61 -3.85
N VAL A 48 10.30 -3.39 -5.07
CA VAL A 48 11.12 -4.35 -5.81
C VAL A 48 12.48 -3.73 -6.09
N THR A 49 13.54 -4.46 -5.78
CA THR A 49 14.91 -4.13 -6.15
C THR A 49 15.47 -5.23 -7.03
N VAL A 50 16.14 -4.85 -8.11
CA VAL A 50 16.79 -5.78 -9.03
C VAL A 50 18.26 -5.44 -9.15
N THR A 51 19.12 -6.41 -8.86
CA THR A 51 20.58 -6.22 -8.81
C THR A 51 21.25 -7.09 -9.88
N PRO A 52 22.13 -6.53 -10.73
CA PRO A 52 22.90 -7.31 -11.68
C PRO A 52 23.91 -8.22 -10.94
N LEU A 53 24.03 -9.47 -11.37
CA LEU A 53 24.93 -10.47 -10.75
C LEU A 53 26.05 -10.93 -11.69
N SER A 54 26.13 -10.37 -12.90
CA SER A 54 27.10 -10.81 -13.92
C SER A 54 27.73 -9.62 -14.66
N GLY A 55 27.98 -8.52 -13.95
CA GLY A 55 28.66 -7.33 -14.48
C GLY A 55 27.82 -6.47 -15.41
N GLN A 56 26.51 -6.70 -15.51
CA GLN A 56 25.61 -5.82 -16.24
C GLN A 56 25.43 -4.48 -15.53
N ALA A 57 25.00 -3.45 -16.27
CA ALA A 57 24.55 -2.20 -15.67
C ALA A 57 23.32 -2.42 -14.77
N ALA A 58 23.13 -1.52 -13.81
CA ALA A 58 21.96 -1.53 -12.94
C ALA A 58 20.68 -1.31 -13.78
N PRO A 59 19.69 -2.20 -13.68
CA PRO A 59 18.43 -2.03 -14.40
C PRO A 59 17.54 -1.00 -13.71
N ARG A 60 16.51 -0.52 -14.43
CA ARG A 60 15.53 0.42 -13.89
C ARG A 60 14.23 -0.30 -13.51
N VAL A 61 13.81 -0.17 -12.25
CA VAL A 61 12.52 -0.68 -11.76
C VAL A 61 11.46 0.41 -11.84
N ILE A 62 10.25 0.05 -12.26
CA ILE A 62 9.11 0.94 -12.44
C ILE A 62 7.87 0.31 -11.78
N PRO A 63 7.19 1.01 -10.85
CA PRO A 63 7.61 2.26 -10.24
C PRO A 63 8.91 2.06 -9.43
N GLY A 64 9.74 3.11 -9.38
CA GLY A 64 10.95 3.11 -8.54
C GLY A 64 10.67 3.42 -7.07
N ALA A 65 9.40 3.67 -6.73
CA ALA A 65 8.93 3.96 -5.39
C ALA A 65 8.05 2.80 -4.88
N PRO A 66 7.87 2.65 -3.56
CA PRO A 66 6.98 1.64 -2.99
C PRO A 66 5.54 1.80 -3.50
N VAL A 67 4.84 0.68 -3.65
CA VAL A 67 3.43 0.62 -4.02
C VAL A 67 2.62 0.17 -2.81
N THR A 68 1.58 0.92 -2.48
CA THR A 68 0.61 0.53 -1.43
C THR A 68 -0.20 -0.68 -1.90
N TYR A 69 -0.08 -1.79 -1.18
CA TYR A 69 -0.86 -3.01 -1.41
C TYR A 69 -2.14 -3.03 -0.61
N ASP A 70 -2.13 -2.40 0.56
CA ASP A 70 -3.28 -2.30 1.44
C ASP A 70 -3.13 -1.03 2.27
N ASP A 71 -4.20 -0.25 2.42
CA ASP A 71 -4.26 0.91 3.29
C ASP A 71 -5.69 1.03 3.83
N ARG A 72 -5.81 1.17 5.14
CA ARG A 72 -7.05 1.48 5.83
C ARG A 72 -6.83 2.66 6.74
N PHE A 73 -7.60 3.70 6.50
CA PHE A 73 -7.74 4.84 7.39
C PHE A 73 -9.11 4.77 8.06
N THR A 74 -9.15 5.00 9.37
CA THR A 74 -10.37 5.07 10.16
C THR A 74 -10.31 6.32 11.02
N GLN A 75 -11.38 7.11 11.01
CA GLN A 75 -11.55 8.27 11.87
C GLN A 75 -12.95 8.26 12.47
N ILE A 76 -13.01 8.53 13.78
CA ILE A 76 -14.28 8.76 14.48
C ILE A 76 -14.24 10.16 15.08
N SER A 77 -15.31 10.93 14.88
CA SER A 77 -15.51 12.24 15.47
C SER A 77 -16.89 12.32 16.14
N THR A 78 -16.96 12.85 17.35
CA THR A 78 -18.23 12.92 18.09
C THR A 78 -18.27 14.06 19.09
N ASN A 79 -19.44 14.68 19.27
CA ASN A 79 -19.72 15.60 20.39
C ASN A 79 -20.47 14.91 21.54
N LEU A 80 -20.68 13.59 21.46
CA LEU A 80 -21.55 12.83 22.36
C LEU A 80 -21.12 12.95 23.83
N PHE A 81 -19.81 12.97 24.11
CA PHE A 81 -19.29 13.12 25.47
C PHE A 81 -19.64 14.48 26.10
N GLY A 82 -19.68 15.55 25.30
CA GLY A 82 -20.03 16.89 25.75
C GLY A 82 -21.52 17.11 26.00
N LEU A 83 -22.37 16.38 25.29
CA LEU A 83 -23.80 16.67 25.18
C LEU A 83 -24.70 15.52 25.67
N LEU A 84 -24.14 14.46 26.27
CA LEU A 84 -24.90 13.25 26.63
C LEU A 84 -26.18 13.52 27.45
N ALA A 85 -26.16 14.51 28.34
CA ALA A 85 -27.31 14.90 29.17
C ALA A 85 -28.24 15.93 28.50
N ALA A 86 -27.87 16.46 27.33
CA ALA A 86 -28.54 17.54 26.60
C ALA A 86 -28.92 17.17 25.16
N CYS A 87 -28.67 15.93 24.72
CA CYS A 87 -29.05 15.44 23.40
C CYS A 87 -30.57 15.58 23.24
N THR A 88 -30.99 16.43 22.31
CA THR A 88 -32.39 16.63 21.93
C THR A 88 -32.46 16.88 20.43
N ASP A 89 -33.66 16.88 19.85
CA ASP A 89 -33.84 17.23 18.43
C ASP A 89 -33.33 18.65 18.09
N LEU A 90 -33.24 19.55 19.08
CA LEU A 90 -32.73 20.91 18.96
C LEU A 90 -31.21 21.02 19.27
N VAL A 91 -30.61 19.98 19.85
CA VAL A 91 -29.18 19.89 20.20
C VAL A 91 -28.69 18.50 19.80
N PRO A 92 -28.35 18.29 18.51
CA PRO A 92 -28.04 16.96 18.02
C PRO A 92 -26.69 16.46 18.53
N CYS A 93 -26.69 15.22 19.00
CA CYS A 93 -25.49 14.46 19.28
C CYS A 93 -25.03 13.75 18.00
N THR A 94 -23.78 13.98 17.62
CA THR A 94 -23.21 13.51 16.35
C THR A 94 -22.21 12.40 16.61
N PHE A 95 -22.21 11.42 15.71
CA PHE A 95 -21.19 10.39 15.60
C PHE A 95 -20.87 10.27 14.12
N ASP A 96 -19.68 10.71 13.74
CA ASP A 96 -19.18 10.67 12.39
C ASP A 96 -18.09 9.60 12.31
N PHE A 97 -18.25 8.69 11.35
CA PHE A 97 -17.30 7.62 11.06
C PHE A 97 -16.87 7.73 9.59
N ASN A 98 -15.59 7.99 9.39
CA ASN A 98 -14.97 8.00 8.08
C ASN A 98 -13.99 6.84 7.96
N GLU A 99 -14.22 5.99 6.96
CA GLU A 99 -13.33 4.90 6.61
C GLU A 99 -12.97 4.99 5.13
N THR A 100 -11.67 4.89 4.84
CA THR A 100 -11.19 4.68 3.48
C THR A 100 -10.33 3.43 3.45
N THR A 101 -10.52 2.65 2.38
CA THR A 101 -9.73 1.46 2.12
C THR A 101 -9.19 1.51 0.69
N LEU A 102 -7.95 1.08 0.52
CA LEU A 102 -7.35 0.87 -0.79
C LEU A 102 -6.62 -0.47 -0.75
N SER A 103 -6.89 -1.34 -1.73
CA SER A 103 -6.20 -2.61 -1.84
C SER A 103 -5.79 -2.92 -3.28
N ALA A 104 -4.52 -3.25 -3.42
CA ALA A 104 -3.91 -3.87 -4.58
C ALA A 104 -3.06 -5.05 -4.07
N HIS A 105 -3.69 -6.17 -3.70
CA HIS A 105 -3.01 -7.37 -3.19
C HIS A 105 -1.99 -8.01 -4.18
N SER A 106 -1.82 -7.42 -5.37
CA SER A 106 -0.76 -7.67 -6.33
C SER A 106 -0.53 -6.45 -7.22
N TYR A 107 0.70 -6.21 -7.65
CA TYR A 107 1.05 -5.13 -8.57
C TYR A 107 2.24 -5.52 -9.46
N ASP A 108 2.25 -5.03 -10.71
CA ASP A 108 3.30 -5.28 -11.69
C ASP A 108 4.43 -4.25 -11.64
N PHE A 109 5.58 -4.68 -11.14
CA PHE A 109 6.81 -3.92 -11.28
C PHE A 109 7.48 -4.28 -12.61
N VAL A 110 7.66 -3.28 -13.46
CA VAL A 110 8.32 -3.45 -14.75
C VAL A 110 9.78 -3.06 -14.63
N VAL A 111 10.67 -3.94 -15.09
CA VAL A 111 12.12 -3.74 -15.04
C VAL A 111 12.65 -3.61 -16.45
N THR A 112 13.33 -2.52 -16.74
CA THR A 112 13.90 -2.21 -18.06
C THR A 112 15.40 -1.96 -18.00
N GLY A 113 16.05 -1.79 -19.15
CA GLY A 113 17.51 -1.60 -19.22
C GLY A 113 18.30 -2.88 -18.94
N LEU A 114 17.71 -4.03 -19.24
CA LEU A 114 18.32 -5.34 -19.00
C LEU A 114 19.19 -5.78 -20.18
N SER A 115 20.24 -6.53 -19.87
CA SER A 115 21.03 -7.27 -20.84
C SER A 115 21.13 -8.74 -20.42
N SER A 116 21.71 -9.57 -21.28
CA SER A 116 21.84 -11.01 -21.02
C SER A 116 22.60 -11.27 -19.71
N GLY A 117 22.14 -12.25 -18.93
CA GLY A 117 22.81 -12.78 -17.75
C GLY A 117 21.92 -12.85 -16.52
N ASN A 118 22.52 -12.91 -15.32
CA ASN A 118 21.77 -13.18 -14.09
C ASN A 118 21.50 -11.91 -13.27
N TYR A 119 20.30 -11.83 -12.70
CA TYR A 119 19.86 -10.77 -11.80
C TYR A 119 19.30 -11.34 -10.49
N GLY A 120 19.60 -10.69 -9.37
CA GLY A 120 18.94 -10.91 -8.09
C GLY A 120 17.67 -10.08 -8.02
N ILE A 121 16.59 -10.65 -7.48
CA ILE A 121 15.33 -9.96 -7.25
C ILE A 121 15.06 -10.00 -5.75
N LEU A 122 14.89 -8.83 -5.16
CA LEU A 122 14.48 -8.67 -3.77
C LEU A 122 13.13 -7.95 -3.75
N VAL A 123 12.14 -8.62 -3.17
CA VAL A 123 10.86 -8.01 -2.83
C VAL A 123 10.89 -7.69 -1.35
N SER A 124 10.70 -6.42 -1.00
CA SER A 124 10.59 -5.96 0.38
C SER A 124 9.21 -5.38 0.62
N TRP A 125 8.80 -5.39 1.89
CA TRP A 125 7.58 -4.75 2.33
C TRP A 125 7.86 -3.96 3.60
N ALA A 126 7.04 -2.94 3.85
CA ALA A 126 7.08 -2.17 5.08
C ALA A 126 5.66 -1.77 5.50
N PRO A 127 5.34 -1.86 6.80
CA PRO A 127 4.11 -1.30 7.31
C PRO A 127 4.24 0.23 7.44
N THR A 128 3.15 0.95 7.26
CA THR A 128 3.04 2.37 7.60
C THR A 128 1.85 2.53 8.51
N THR A 129 2.06 3.05 9.71
CA THR A 129 0.99 3.23 10.70
C THR A 129 0.98 4.65 11.21
N ASN A 130 -0.18 5.29 11.23
CA ASN A 130 -0.36 6.64 11.76
C ASN A 130 -1.59 6.67 12.67
N PHE A 131 -1.43 7.08 13.93
CA PHE A 131 -2.54 7.11 14.88
C PHE A 131 -2.26 8.11 16.01
N THR A 132 -3.33 8.60 16.62
CA THR A 132 -3.26 9.43 17.84
C THR A 132 -3.69 8.59 19.04
N ALA A 133 -2.85 8.49 20.07
CA ALA A 133 -3.20 7.79 21.31
C ALA A 133 -4.52 8.34 21.88
N PRO A 134 -5.44 7.49 22.38
CA PRO A 134 -5.27 6.07 22.70
C PRO A 134 -5.53 5.10 21.54
N SER A 135 -5.79 5.60 20.32
CA SER A 135 -5.97 4.77 19.14
C SER A 135 -4.70 3.95 18.83
N LYS A 136 -4.85 2.87 18.06
CA LYS A 136 -3.75 2.00 17.65
C LYS A 136 -3.90 1.61 16.18
N ALA A 137 -2.77 1.39 15.51
CA ALA A 137 -2.75 0.80 14.19
C ALA A 137 -1.64 -0.26 14.09
N MET A 138 -1.91 -1.32 13.32
CA MET A 138 -0.95 -2.40 13.05
C MET A 138 -1.18 -2.93 11.64
N ALA A 139 -0.12 -3.39 11.02
CA ALA A 139 -0.17 -4.04 9.71
C ALA A 139 0.72 -5.30 9.74
N CYS A 140 0.30 -6.33 9.01
CA CYS A 140 1.05 -7.57 8.85
C CYS A 140 0.95 -8.10 7.41
N VAL A 141 2.01 -8.80 6.99
CA VAL A 141 2.07 -9.49 5.71
C VAL A 141 2.13 -10.99 5.98
N GLY A 142 1.19 -11.73 5.38
CA GLY A 142 1.14 -13.18 5.41
C GLY A 142 1.98 -13.80 4.29
N PRO A 143 1.61 -14.99 3.80
CA PRO A 143 2.32 -15.61 2.69
C PRO A 143 2.43 -14.69 1.47
N VAL A 144 3.60 -14.72 0.82
CA VAL A 144 3.91 -13.95 -0.38
C VAL A 144 4.30 -14.91 -1.51
N VAL A 145 3.69 -14.73 -2.68
CA VAL A 145 4.08 -15.38 -3.93
C VAL A 145 4.71 -14.32 -4.83
N VAL A 146 5.87 -14.62 -5.41
CA VAL A 146 6.53 -13.72 -6.37
C VAL A 146 6.58 -14.42 -7.72
N THR A 147 5.85 -13.87 -8.68
CA THR A 147 5.93 -14.27 -10.09
C THR A 147 6.87 -13.35 -10.82
N THR A 148 7.65 -13.91 -11.75
CA THR A 148 8.61 -13.13 -12.53
C THR A 148 8.65 -13.67 -13.94
N GLU A 149 8.35 -12.79 -14.89
CA GLU A 149 8.24 -13.13 -16.30
C GLU A 149 9.18 -12.26 -17.13
N GLN A 150 9.92 -12.87 -18.05
CA GLN A 150 10.65 -12.12 -19.05
C GLN A 150 9.72 -11.84 -20.22
N VAL A 151 9.49 -10.56 -20.50
CA VAL A 151 8.64 -10.11 -21.60
C VAL A 151 9.47 -9.36 -22.63
N LYS A 152 8.91 -9.23 -23.83
CA LYS A 152 9.47 -8.41 -24.90
C LYS A 152 8.61 -7.16 -25.09
N MET A 153 9.23 -6.01 -25.00
CA MET A 153 8.61 -4.73 -25.31
C MET A 153 8.60 -4.53 -26.83
N PHE A 154 7.43 -4.25 -27.38
CA PHE A 154 7.28 -3.93 -28.80
C PHE A 154 7.07 -2.43 -28.96
N ASN A 155 7.79 -1.80 -29.90
CA ASN A 155 7.45 -0.47 -30.38
C ASN A 155 6.47 -0.63 -31.54
N GLN A 156 5.28 -0.07 -31.41
CA GLN A 156 4.27 -0.08 -32.46
C GLN A 156 4.31 1.26 -33.19
N SER A 157 4.38 1.22 -34.52
CA SER A 157 4.33 2.40 -35.40
C SER A 157 2.89 2.79 -35.79
N ILE A 158 1.91 2.00 -35.37
CA ILE A 158 0.46 2.22 -35.53
C ILE A 158 -0.25 1.92 -34.21
N GLY A 159 -1.43 2.52 -33.98
CA GLY A 159 -2.17 2.39 -32.73
C GLY A 159 -2.55 0.94 -32.39
N ILE A 160 -2.62 0.64 -31.09
CA ILE A 160 -3.17 -0.61 -30.57
C ILE A 160 -4.69 -0.53 -30.73
N ALA A 161 -5.27 -1.38 -31.57
CA ALA A 161 -6.72 -1.59 -31.61
C ALA A 161 -7.08 -2.80 -30.77
N PHE A 162 -8.13 -2.67 -29.95
CA PHE A 162 -8.72 -3.75 -29.14
C PHE A 162 -10.02 -4.23 -29.80
#